data_AF-U6CXM2-F1
#
_entry.id   AF-U6CXM2-F1
#
_cell.length_a   1.000
_cell.length_b   1.000
_cell.length_c   1.000
_cell.angle_alpha   90.00
_cell.angle_beta   90.00
_cell.angle_gamma   90.00
#
_symmetry.space_group_name_H-M   'P 1'
#
loop_
_entity.id
_entity.type
_entity.pdbx_description
1 polymer ?
#
loop_
_entity_poly.entity_id
_entity_poly.type
_entity_poly.pdbx_seq_one_letter_code
_entity_poly.pdbx_strand_id
1 'polypeptide(L)'
;MRRSGVLRLLALIFALVTTWIFLHSYSSLNMKTIRLPRWLADLDSKKVEVVRTKCGLSKPCPDNFFAFKISSGAANVVGPTMC
;
A
#
# COMPACT_ATOMS: atom_id res chain seq x y z
N MET A 1 -3.80 -43.49 -32.41
CA MET A 1 -3.02 -42.52 -31.60
C MET A 1 -2.47 -43.24 -30.37
N ARG A 2 -1.14 -43.36 -30.25
CA ARG A 2 -0.45 -44.16 -29.23
C ARG A 2 -0.82 -43.60 -27.85
N ARG A 3 -1.54 -44.35 -27.00
CA ARG A 3 -2.02 -43.91 -25.66
C ARG A 3 -0.94 -43.18 -24.84
N SER A 4 0.32 -43.54 -25.04
CA SER A 4 1.50 -42.88 -24.46
C SER A 4 1.60 -41.38 -24.78
N GLY A 5 1.24 -40.94 -25.99
CA GLY A 5 1.27 -39.52 -26.37
C GLY A 5 0.21 -38.68 -25.65
N VAL A 6 -0.98 -39.26 -25.42
CA VAL A 6 -2.07 -38.60 -24.68
C VAL A 6 -1.69 -38.43 -23.21
N LEU A 7 -1.09 -39.45 -22.59
CA LEU A 7 -0.59 -39.38 -21.22
C LEU A 7 0.51 -38.32 -21.05
N ARG A 8 1.42 -38.19 -22.02
CA ARG A 8 2.47 -37.15 -21.98
C ARG A 8 1.89 -35.74 -22.12
N LEU A 9 0.93 -35.56 -23.01
CA LEU A 9 0.22 -34.28 -23.17
C LEU A 9 -0.51 -33.89 -21.88
N LEU A 10 -1.22 -34.83 -21.25
CA LEU A 10 -1.88 -34.59 -19.97
C LEU A 10 -0.88 -34.19 -18.88
N ALA A 11 0.24 -34.91 -18.76
CA ALA A 11 1.29 -34.57 -17.78
C ALA A 11 1.87 -33.16 -18.00
N LEU A 12 2.09 -32.76 -19.26
CA LEU A 12 2.57 -31.41 -19.60
C LEU A 12 1.56 -30.33 -19.24
N ILE A 13 0.27 -30.55 -19.52
CA ILE A 13 -0.79 -29.60 -19.17
C ILE A 13 -0.87 -29.44 -17.65
N PHE A 14 -0.82 -30.54 -16.90
CA PHE A 14 -0.82 -30.48 -15.43
C PHE A 14 0.38 -29.71 -14.88
N ALA A 15 1.59 -29.92 -15.42
CA ALA A 15 2.78 -29.19 -14.99
C ALA A 15 2.70 -27.69 -15.27
N LEU A 16 2.12 -27.30 -16.41
CA LEU A 16 1.93 -25.89 -16.76
C LEU A 16 0.92 -25.20 -15.83
N VAL A 17 -0.20 -25.87 -15.54
CA VAL A 17 -1.25 -25.34 -14.66
C VAL A 17 -0.74 -25.18 -13.23
N THR A 18 -0.06 -26.19 -12.67
CA THR A 18 0.49 -26.09 -11.32
C THR A 18 1.50 -24.96 -11.22
N THR A 19 2.45 -24.88 -12.16
CA THR A 19 3.47 -23.81 -12.19
C THR A 19 2.83 -22.42 -12.24
N TRP A 20 1.77 -22.23 -13.05
CA TRP A 20 1.06 -20.96 -13.14
C TRP A 20 0.35 -20.58 -11.84
N ILE A 21 -0.34 -21.54 -11.20
CA ILE A 21 -1.02 -21.34 -9.91
C ILE A 21 -0.01 -20.94 -8.83
N PHE A 22 1.14 -21.61 -8.78
CA PHE A 22 2.21 -21.26 -7.84
C PHE A 22 2.73 -19.84 -8.07
N LEU A 23 3.02 -19.45 -9.32
CA LEU A 23 3.49 -18.11 -9.65
C LEU A 23 2.49 -17.01 -9.24
N HIS A 24 1.20 -17.25 -9.44
CA HIS A 24 0.14 -16.34 -9.02
C HIS A 24 -0.04 -16.30 -7.48
N SER A 25 0.13 -17.43 -6.80
CA SER A 25 0.08 -17.49 -5.34
C SER A 25 1.23 -16.71 -4.69
N TYR A 26 2.44 -16.84 -5.23
CA TYR A 26 3.61 -16.07 -4.78
C TYR A 26 3.47 -14.57 -5.02
N SER A 27 2.91 -14.13 -6.15
CA SER A 27 2.68 -12.69 -6.38
C SER A 27 1.66 -12.10 -5.41
N SER A 28 0.62 -12.85 -5.06
CA SER A 28 -0.38 -12.51 -4.04
C SER A 28 0.23 -12.34 -2.64
N LEU A 29 1.20 -13.19 -2.28
CA LEU A 29 1.91 -13.10 -1.00
C LEU A 29 2.96 -11.97 -1.00
N ASN A 30 3.68 -11.76 -2.11
CA ASN A 30 4.76 -10.76 -2.22
C ASN A 30 4.26 -9.30 -2.20
N MET A 31 2.97 -9.05 -2.43
CA MET A 31 2.38 -7.69 -2.36
C MET A 31 1.82 -7.32 -0.98
N LYS A 32 1.65 -8.28 -0.06
CA LYS A 32 1.03 -8.04 1.27
C LYS A 32 2.01 -8.12 2.44
N THR A 33 3.23 -8.65 2.24
CA THR A 33 4.17 -8.94 3.33
C THR A 33 5.41 -8.04 3.38
N ILE A 34 5.58 -7.07 2.48
CA ILE A 34 6.59 -6.01 2.65
C ILE A 34 6.08 -4.96 3.66
N ARG A 35 5.80 -5.41 4.89
CA ARG A 35 5.84 -4.55 6.05
C ARG A 35 7.30 -4.54 6.52
N LEU A 36 8.08 -3.64 5.94
CA LEU A 36 9.43 -3.34 6.41
C LEU A 36 9.39 -3.10 7.92
N PRO A 37 10.25 -3.77 8.72
CA PRO A 37 10.27 -3.57 10.16
C PRO A 37 10.63 -2.12 10.46
N ARG A 38 9.86 -1.50 11.37
CA ARG A 38 9.87 -0.06 11.68
C ARG A 38 11.25 0.50 12.07
N TRP A 39 12.17 -0.35 12.50
CA TRP A 39 13.56 -0.01 12.83
C TRP A 39 14.44 0.29 11.60
N LEU A 40 14.21 -0.37 10.46
CA LEU A 40 14.99 -0.10 9.23
C LEU A 40 14.67 1.25 8.59
N ALA A 41 13.50 1.82 8.92
CA ALA A 41 13.11 3.17 8.47
C ALA A 41 13.77 4.30 9.27
N ASP A 42 14.42 4.00 10.40
CA ASP A 42 15.04 5.01 11.28
C ASP A 42 16.45 5.42 10.81
N LEU A 43 17.13 4.53 10.08
CA LEU A 43 18.52 4.75 9.62
C LEU A 43 18.64 5.68 8.40
N ASP A 44 17.59 5.79 7.59
CA ASP A 44 17.49 6.78 6.49
C ASP A 44 16.59 7.94 6.90
N SER A 45 16.76 8.46 8.12
CA SER A 45 16.19 9.75 8.51
C SER A 45 17.01 10.87 7.85
N LYS A 46 17.08 10.84 6.52
CA LYS A 46 17.24 12.07 5.74
C LYS A 46 16.08 12.93 6.21
N LYS A 47 16.39 14.00 6.93
CA LYS A 47 15.46 15.02 7.42
C LYS A 47 14.61 15.48 6.24
N VAL A 48 13.55 14.74 5.94
CA VAL A 48 12.44 15.21 5.12
C VAL A 48 11.90 16.29 6.01
N GLU A 49 12.29 17.53 5.73
CA GLU A 49 11.55 18.67 6.23
C GLU A 49 10.15 18.47 5.67
N VAL A 50 9.31 17.83 6.49
CA VAL A 50 7.89 17.71 6.26
C VAL A 50 7.46 19.16 6.23
N VAL A 51 7.35 19.71 5.03
CA VAL A 51 6.94 21.10 4.80
C VAL A 51 5.61 21.23 5.51
N ARG A 52 5.64 21.81 6.72
CA ARG A 52 4.45 21.92 7.56
C ARG A 52 3.59 22.99 6.90
N THR A 53 2.55 22.54 6.24
CA THR A 53 1.51 23.39 5.68
C THR A 53 0.77 24.10 6.80
N LYS A 54 0.28 25.31 6.52
CA LYS A 54 -0.56 26.06 7.46
C LYS A 54 -1.78 25.20 7.86
N CYS A 55 -2.12 25.20 9.16
CA CYS A 55 -3.18 24.39 9.76
C CYS A 55 -3.08 22.87 9.58
N GLY A 56 -1.91 22.34 9.17
CA GLY A 56 -1.70 20.90 8.97
C GLY A 56 -2.54 20.32 7.84
N LEU A 57 -2.78 21.09 6.78
CA LEU A 57 -3.46 20.64 5.56
C LEU A 57 -2.60 19.63 4.78
N SER A 58 -3.22 18.72 4.04
CA SER A 58 -2.47 17.74 3.24
C SER A 58 -1.68 18.36 2.08
N LYS A 59 -2.07 19.57 1.64
CA LYS A 59 -1.45 20.31 0.54
C LYS A 59 -1.31 21.79 0.92
N PRO A 60 -0.29 22.50 0.42
CA PRO A 60 -0.18 23.95 0.59
C PRO A 60 -1.33 24.66 -0.15
N CYS A 61 -1.77 25.79 0.40
CA CYS A 61 -2.68 26.67 -0.30
C CYS A 61 -1.94 27.43 -1.42
N PRO A 62 -2.64 27.80 -2.52
CA PRO A 62 -2.09 28.71 -3.52
C PRO A 62 -1.79 30.08 -2.92
N ASP A 63 -0.99 30.87 -3.64
CA ASP A 63 -0.71 32.25 -3.25
C ASP A 63 -1.99 33.09 -3.20
N ASN A 64 -2.06 34.02 -2.23
CA ASN A 64 -3.21 34.89 -1.97
C ASN A 64 -4.49 34.20 -1.43
N PHE A 65 -4.39 32.96 -0.93
CA PHE A 65 -5.47 32.29 -0.20
C PHE A 65 -5.16 32.15 1.29
N PHE A 66 -6.20 32.21 2.13
CA PHE A 66 -6.10 31.90 3.55
C PHE A 66 -6.32 30.40 3.78
N ALA A 67 -5.44 29.80 4.58
CA ALA A 67 -5.60 28.41 5.03
C ALA A 67 -6.45 28.39 6.30
N PHE A 68 -7.46 27.52 6.34
CA PHE A 68 -8.26 27.25 7.53
C PHE A 68 -8.64 25.77 7.59
N LYS A 69 -8.87 25.26 8.79
CA LYS A 69 -9.34 23.91 9.12
C LYS A 69 -10.25 24.00 10.35
N ILE A 70 -11.53 23.73 10.11
CA ILE A 70 -12.54 23.63 11.17
C ILE A 70 -12.80 22.16 11.44
N SER A 71 -12.69 21.76 12.71
CA SER A 71 -13.07 20.42 13.16
C SER A 71 -14.18 20.55 14.19
N SER A 72 -15.26 19.80 14.01
CA SER A 72 -16.34 19.74 14.99
C SER A 72 -15.85 19.10 16.29
N GLY A 73 -16.53 19.42 17.39
CA GLY A 73 -16.34 18.68 18.63
C GLY A 73 -16.82 17.23 18.51
N ALA A 74 -16.44 16.40 19.48
CA ALA A 74 -16.92 15.03 19.61
C ALA A 74 -17.73 14.91 20.91
N ALA A 75 -19.03 14.66 20.73
CA ALA A 75 -20.01 14.60 21.80
C ALA A 75 -19.92 15.84 22.71
N ASN A 76 -19.69 15.62 24.00
CA ASN A 76 -19.53 16.63 25.04
C ASN A 76 -18.13 16.64 25.68
N VAL A 77 -17.19 15.83 25.15
CA VAL A 77 -15.87 15.61 25.76
C VAL A 77 -14.72 16.26 24.99
N VAL A 78 -14.90 16.51 23.69
CA VAL A 78 -13.93 17.24 22.87
C VAL A 78 -14.63 18.44 22.23
N GLY A 79 -14.12 19.64 22.52
CA GLY A 79 -14.62 20.88 21.91
C GLY A 79 -14.25 21.02 20.43
N PRO A 80 -14.97 21.86 19.67
CA PRO A 80 -14.60 22.17 18.28
C PRO A 80 -13.26 22.91 18.24
N THR A 81 -12.55 22.81 17.11
CA THR A 81 -11.31 23.55 16.87
C THR A 81 -11.40 24.33 15.56
N MET A 82 -10.86 25.55 15.57
CA MET A 82 -10.65 26.34 14.36
C MET A 82 -9.18 26.76 14.30
N CYS A 83 -8.54 26.32 13.23
CA CYS A 83 -7.41 26.98 12.61
C CYS A 83 -7.93 27.51 11.26
#